data_AF-A0A1Q9A2S9-F1
#
_entry.id   AF-A0A1Q9A2S9-F1
#
_cell.length_a   1.000
_cell.length_b   1.000
_cell.length_c   1.000
_cell.angle_alpha   90.00
_cell.angle_beta   90.00
_cell.angle_gamma   90.00
#
_symmetry.space_group_name_H-M   'P 1'
#
loop_
_entity.id
_entity.type
_entity.pdbx_description
1 polymer ?
#
loop_
_entity_poly.entity_id
_entity_poly.type
_entity_poly.pdbx_seq_one_letter_code
_entity_poly.pdbx_strand_id
1 'polypeptide(L)'
;MGAGVLSETETITVARDGLTLSGVLARHYREVISGACEQVWSLNQDLARKGAEIPRGTVLIVPVKDALTTDTTNSKVTGLFD
;
A
#
# COMPACT_ATOMS: atom_id res chain seq x y z
N MET A 1 5.90 26.12 -10.61
CA MET A 1 6.44 24.76 -10.79
C MET A 1 5.37 23.78 -10.31
N GLY A 2 4.77 23.02 -11.22
CA GLY A 2 3.87 21.93 -10.83
C GLY A 2 4.68 20.85 -10.14
N ALA A 3 4.39 20.58 -8.87
CA ALA A 3 4.79 19.34 -8.25
C ALA A 3 4.03 18.24 -8.98
N GLY A 4 4.70 17.60 -9.95
CA GLY A 4 4.22 16.35 -10.48
C GLY A 4 4.05 15.42 -9.29
N VAL A 5 2.84 14.91 -9.10
CA VAL A 5 2.53 13.83 -8.16
C VAL A 5 3.30 12.62 -8.66
N LEU A 6 4.59 12.57 -8.34
CA LEU A 6 5.37 11.36 -8.38
C LEU A 6 4.77 10.54 -7.25
N SER A 7 4.04 9.48 -7.57
CA SER A 7 3.59 8.51 -6.60
C SER A 7 4.81 8.04 -5.80
N GLU A 8 5.06 8.66 -4.66
CA GLU A 8 6.22 8.37 -3.83
C GLU A 8 5.99 6.96 -3.29
N THR A 9 6.68 5.98 -3.85
CA THR A 9 6.71 4.61 -3.35
C THR A 9 8.03 4.41 -2.64
N GLU A 10 7.97 3.87 -1.43
CA GLU A 10 9.12 3.47 -0.64
C GLU A 10 9.25 1.95 -0.57
N THR A 11 10.47 1.50 -0.29
CA THR A 11 10.79 0.08 -0.25
C THR A 11 11.01 -0.33 1.20
N ILE A 12 10.15 -1.21 1.72
CA ILE A 12 10.24 -1.69 3.10
C ILE A 12 10.65 -3.16 3.12
N THR A 13 11.51 -3.51 4.08
CA THR A 13 11.91 -4.90 4.30
C THR A 13 11.10 -5.50 5.45
N VAL A 14 10.49 -6.65 5.20
CA VAL A 14 9.74 -7.37 6.23
C VAL A 14 10.68 -7.82 7.35
N ALA A 15 10.53 -7.21 8.52
CA ALA A 15 11.39 -7.47 9.67
C ALA A 15 11.10 -8.80 10.38
N ARG A 16 9.87 -9.32 10.26
CA ARG A 16 9.39 -10.52 10.98
C ARG A 16 8.76 -11.53 10.03
N ASP A 17 9.00 -12.81 10.32
CA ASP A 17 8.43 -13.92 9.56
C ASP A 17 6.94 -14.13 9.88
N GLY A 18 6.18 -14.67 8.93
CA GLY A 18 4.75 -14.98 9.11
C GLY A 18 3.84 -13.76 9.24
N LEU A 19 4.26 -12.58 8.78
CA LEU A 19 3.38 -11.41 8.73
C LEU A 19 2.60 -11.38 7.42
N THR A 20 1.30 -11.12 7.53
CA THR A 20 0.46 -10.78 6.38
C THR A 20 0.74 -9.35 5.93
N LEU A 21 0.44 -9.06 4.66
CA LEU A 21 0.59 -7.71 4.09
C LEU A 21 -0.08 -6.64 4.96
N SER A 22 -1.34 -6.88 5.37
CA SER A 22 -2.09 -5.98 6.25
C SER A 22 -1.39 -5.74 7.58
N GLY A 23 -0.76 -6.77 8.17
CA GLY A 23 0.01 -6.64 9.40
C GLY A 23 1.30 -5.83 9.24
N VAL A 24 1.97 -5.98 8.10
CA VAL A 24 3.16 -5.16 7.76
C VAL A 24 2.76 -3.70 7.58
N LEU A 25 1.71 -3.43 6.80
CA LEU A 25 1.25 -2.07 6.51
C LEU A 25 0.70 -1.39 7.78
N ALA A 26 -0.11 -2.08 8.58
CA ALA A 26 -0.63 -1.54 9.84
C ALA A 26 0.50 -1.15 10.81
N ARG A 27 1.60 -1.90 10.82
CA ARG A 27 2.77 -1.58 11.66
C ARG A 27 3.61 -0.45 11.08
N HIS A 28 3.75 -0.42 9.76
CA HIS A 28 4.52 0.60 9.06
C HIS A 28 3.85 1.98 9.12
N TYR A 29 2.57 2.07 8.74
CA TYR A 29 1.79 3.32 8.81
C TYR A 29 1.28 3.66 10.21
N ARG A 30 1.42 2.71 11.16
CA ARG A 30 0.83 2.75 12.52
C ARG A 30 -0.70 2.96 12.50
N GLU A 31 -1.32 2.64 11.36
CA GLU A 31 -2.71 2.91 11.04
C GLU A 31 -3.19 1.92 9.97
N VAL A 32 -4.46 1.54 10.01
CA VAL A 32 -5.07 0.68 8.99
C VAL A 32 -5.68 1.58 7.93
N ILE A 33 -5.01 1.68 6.78
CA ILE A 33 -5.48 2.47 5.64
C ILE A 33 -6.22 1.55 4.68
N SER A 34 -7.51 1.80 4.47
CA SER A 34 -8.32 1.07 3.49
C SER A 34 -7.81 1.37 2.08
N GLY A 35 -7.71 0.35 1.22
CA GLY A 35 -7.16 0.48 -0.15
C GLY A 35 -5.63 0.41 -0.24
N ALA A 36 -4.90 0.58 0.87
CA ALA A 36 -3.43 0.47 0.85
C ALA A 36 -2.97 -0.93 0.45
N CYS A 37 -3.68 -1.98 0.91
CA CYS A 37 -3.38 -3.35 0.50
C CYS A 37 -3.52 -3.54 -1.01
N GLU A 38 -4.56 -2.97 -1.64
CA GLU A 38 -4.80 -3.10 -3.09
C GLU A 38 -3.75 -2.38 -3.92
N GLN A 39 -3.33 -1.19 -3.48
CA GLN A 39 -2.22 -0.47 -4.12
C GLN A 39 -0.90 -1.24 -3.99
N VAL A 40 -0.58 -1.76 -2.81
CA VAL A 40 0.64 -2.55 -2.59
C VAL A 40 0.60 -3.86 -3.40
N TRP A 41 -0.56 -4.50 -3.53
CA TRP A 41 -0.73 -5.66 -4.42
C TRP A 41 -0.48 -5.30 -5.88
N SER A 42 -0.98 -4.14 -6.32
CA SER A 42 -0.77 -3.65 -7.68
C SER A 42 0.70 -3.35 -7.97
N LEU A 43 1.42 -2.78 -6.99
CA LEU A 43 2.85 -2.49 -7.08
C LEU A 43 3.73 -3.74 -7.00
N ASN A 44 3.26 -4.80 -6.32
CA ASN A 44 4.01 -6.02 -6.09
C ASN A 44 3.27 -7.24 -6.64
N GLN A 45 3.12 -7.28 -7.96
CA GLN A 45 2.56 -8.44 -8.67
C GLN A 45 3.29 -9.75 -8.33
N ASP A 46 4.59 -9.70 -8.00
CA ASP A 46 5.36 -10.87 -7.59
C ASP A 46 5.05 -11.35 -6.16
N LEU A 47 4.53 -10.46 -5.30
CA LEU A 47 4.03 -10.85 -3.97
C LEU A 47 2.70 -11.59 -4.07
N ALA A 48 1.85 -11.22 -5.03
CA ALA A 48 0.63 -11.98 -5.33
C ALA A 48 0.93 -13.46 -5.64
N ARG A 49 2.10 -13.74 -6.22
CA ARG A 49 2.57 -15.11 -6.52
C ARG A 49 3.10 -15.86 -5.30
N LYS A 50 3.58 -15.15 -4.27
CA LYS A 50 4.13 -15.75 -3.03
C LYS A 50 3.05 -16.16 -2.04
N GLY A 51 1.83 -15.63 -2.16
CA GLY A 51 0.70 -15.96 -1.30
C GLY A 51 0.48 -14.95 -0.17
N ALA A 52 -0.39 -15.30 0.78
CA ALA A 52 -0.84 -14.39 1.84
C ALA A 52 0.21 -14.10 2.93
N GLU A 53 1.22 -14.97 3.07
CA GLU A 53 2.25 -14.90 4.08
C GLU A 53 3.56 -14.40 3.47
N ILE A 54 4.09 -13.31 4.03
CA ILE A 54 5.31 -12.71 3.51
C ILE A 54 6.50 -13.17 4.37
N PRO A 55 7.49 -13.89 3.79
CA PRO A 55 8.64 -14.35 4.55
C PRO A 55 9.52 -13.19 5.00
N ARG A 56 10.24 -13.37 6.11
CA ARG A 56 11.17 -12.38 6.63
C ARG A 56 12.24 -12.02 5.59
N GLY A 57 12.59 -10.75 5.52
CA GLY A 57 13.57 -10.24 4.57
C GLY A 57 13.00 -10.00 3.17
N THR A 58 11.71 -10.28 2.95
CA THR A 58 11.06 -9.89 1.70
C THR A 58 11.02 -8.38 1.59
N VAL A 59 11.38 -7.91 0.41
CA VAL A 59 11.36 -6.50 0.06
C VAL A 59 10.01 -6.20 -0.59
N LEU A 60 9.27 -5.26 0.00
CA LEU A 60 7.95 -4.80 -0.42
C LEU A 60 8.07 -3.36 -0.91
N ILE A 61 7.46 -3.07 -2.05
CA ILE A 61 7.29 -1.71 -2.54
C ILE A 61 5.94 -1.20 -2.03
N VAL A 62 5.93 -0.18 -1.18
CA VAL A 62 4.71 0.38 -0.61
C VAL A 62 4.60 1.85 -0.96
N PRO A 63 3.41 2.40 -1.22
CA PRO A 63 3.25 3.84 -1.39
C PRO A 63 3.54 4.55 -0.06
N VAL A 64 4.12 5.74 -0.09
CA VAL A 64 4.30 6.54 1.13
C VAL A 64 2.93 6.91 1.70
N LYS A 65 2.88 7.14 3.02
CA LYS A 65 1.63 7.47 3.72
C LYS A 65 0.87 8.63 3.06
N ASP A 66 1.59 9.66 2.62
CA ASP A 66 1.03 10.87 2.01
C ASP A 66 0.29 10.58 0.68
N ALA A 67 0.86 9.67 -0.13
CA ALA A 67 0.27 9.22 -1.40
C ALA A 67 -1.01 8.37 -1.19
N LEU A 68 -1.11 7.67 -0.06
CA LEU A 68 -2.31 6.89 0.30
C LEU A 68 -3.47 7.78 0.80
N THR A 69 -3.15 8.84 1.55
CA THR A 69 -4.16 9.77 2.10
C THR A 69 -4.83 10.62 1.02
N THR A 70 -4.12 10.92 -0.07
CA THR A 70 -4.64 11.70 -1.20
C THR A 70 -5.59 10.88 -2.07
N ASP A 71 -5.36 9.56 -2.19
CA ASP A 71 -6.20 8.66 -2.99
C ASP A 71 -7.56 8.36 -2.30
N THR A 72 -7.57 8.26 -0.97
CA THR A 72 -8.81 8.02 -0.19
C THR A 72 -9.82 9.17 -0.32
N THR A 73 -9.36 10.40 -0.60
CA THR A 73 -10.23 11.58 -0.72
C THR A 73 -10.85 11.73 -2.13
N ASN A 74 -10.36 11.00 -3.14
CA ASN A 74 -10.86 11.11 -4.51
C ASN A 74 -11.75 9.93 -4.96
N SER A 75 -12.37 9.24 -4.01
CA SER A 75 -13.60 8.49 -4.28
C SER A 75 -14.80 9.32 -3.84
N LYS A 76 -14.87 10.59 -4.26
CA LYS A 76 -16.15 11.29 -4.26
C LYS A 76 -16.96 10.64 -5.38
N VAL A 77 -17.78 9.66 -5.01
CA VAL A 77 -18.88 9.15 -5.85
C VAL A 77 -19.73 10.36 -6.24
N THR A 78 -19.42 10.99 -7.38
CA THR A 78 -20.26 12.00 -8.01
C THR A 78 -20.76 11.42 -9.31
N GLY A 79 -21.75 10.54 -9.21
CA GLY A 79 -22.35 9.93 -10.40
C GLY A 79 -23.34 8.80 -10.12
N LEU A 80 -24.04 8.80 -8.97
CA LEU A 80 -25.03 7.77 -8.68
C LEU A 80 -26.32 8.32 -8.05
N PHE A 81 -26.79 9.45 -8.55
CA PHE A 81 -28.20 9.84 -8.41
C PHE A 81 -28.62 10.44 -9.75
N ASP A 82 -29.29 9.60 -10.54
CA ASP A 82 -30.20 9.95 -11.63
C ASP A 82 -31.41 10.71 -11.07
#